data_AF-K1U048-F1
#
_entry.id   AF-K1U048-F1
#
_cell.length_a   1.000
_cell.length_b   1.000
_cell.length_c   1.000
_cell.angle_alpha   90.00
_cell.angle_beta   90.00
_cell.angle_gamma   90.00
#
_symmetry.space_group_name_H-M   'P 1'
#
loop_
_entity.id
_entity.type
_entity.pdbx_description
1 polymer ?
#
loop_
_entity_poly.entity_id
_entity_poly.type
_entity_poly.pdbx_seq_one_letter_code
_entity_poly.pdbx_strand_id
1 'polypeptide(L)' 'NGIIFFEIGYDQGQTVPAILEENGYKDIKVYKDLSGNDRVVTAGKE' A
#
# COMPACT_ATOMS: atom_id res chain seq x y z
N ASN A 1 -4.93 -16.03 -5.26
CA ASN A 1 -4.25 -15.39 -4.12
C ASN A 1 -2.93 -14.76 -4.55
N GLY A 2 -3.01 -13.56 -5.12
CA GLY A 2 -1.85 -12.75 -5.51
C GLY A 2 -1.57 -11.65 -4.48
N ILE A 3 -0.32 -11.17 -4.44
CA ILE A 3 0.08 -10.01 -3.64
C ILE A 3 0.69 -8.99 -4.59
N ILE A 4 0.28 -7.74 -4.43
CA ILE A 4 0.81 -6.60 -5.17
C ILE A 4 1.64 -5.70 -4.25
N PHE A 5 2.63 -5.04 -4.85
CA PHE A 5 3.55 -4.13 -4.20
C PHE A 5 3.62 -2.88 -5.06
N PHE A 6 3.26 -1.73 -4.51
CA PHE A 6 3.34 -0.45 -5.19
C PHE A 6 4.37 0.45 -4.51
N GLU A 7 5.26 1.03 -5.31
CA GLU A 7 5.98 2.23 -4.90
C GLU A 7 5.02 3.42 -4.95
N ILE A 8 5.08 4.28 -3.94
CA ILE A 8 4.20 5.44 -3.79
C ILE A 8 4.99 6.72 -3.50
N GLY A 9 4.36 7.86 -3.78
CA GLY A 9 4.78 9.16 -3.24
C GLY A 9 4.68 9.19 -1.72
N TYR A 10 5.50 10.01 -1.06
CA TYR A 10 5.59 10.05 0.41
C TYR A 10 4.29 10.52 1.09
N ASP A 11 3.44 11.23 0.36
CA ASP A 11 2.15 11.77 0.77
C ASP A 11 0.97 10.84 0.47
N GLN A 12 1.22 9.69 -0.16
CA GLN A 12 0.18 8.77 -0.64
C GLN A 12 -0.07 7.57 0.29
N GLY A 13 0.56 7.56 1.48
CA GLY A 13 0.46 6.48 2.46
C GLY A 13 -0.93 6.22 3.03
N GLN A 14 -1.89 7.11 2.82
CA GLN A 14 -3.31 6.90 3.17
C GLN A 14 -4.20 6.70 1.94
N THR A 15 -3.96 7.48 0.88
CA THR A 15 -4.77 7.46 -0.34
C THR A 15 -4.72 6.11 -1.06
N VAL A 16 -3.52 5.51 -1.20
CA VAL A 16 -3.37 4.24 -1.92
C VAL A 16 -4.00 3.07 -1.14
N PRO A 17 -3.79 2.93 0.19
CA PRO A 17 -4.54 1.96 0.98
C PRO A 17 -6.06 2.08 0.86
N ALA A 18 -6.61 3.29 0.89
CA ALA A 18 -8.06 3.50 0.76
C ALA A 18 -8.59 2.99 -0.59
N ILE A 19 -7.92 3.32 -1.70
CA ILE A 19 -8.28 2.81 -3.04
C ILE A 19 -8.23 1.28 -3.08
N LEU A 20 -7.21 0.67 -2.47
CA LEU A 20 -7.06 -0.79 -2.44
C LEU A 20 -8.18 -1.46 -1.64
N GLU A 21 -8.53 -0.89 -0.49
CA GLU A 21 -9.65 -1.37 0.35
C GLU A 21 -10.99 -1.28 -0.40
N GLU A 22 -11.27 -0.14 -1.04
CA GLU A 22 -12.47 0.06 -1.87
C GLU A 22 -12.56 -0.95 -3.03
N ASN A 23 -11.40 -1.41 -3.54
CA ASN A 23 -11.32 -2.41 -4.61
C ASN A 23 -11.26 -3.86 -4.09
N GLY A 24 -11.50 -4.09 -2.80
CA GLY A 24 -11.59 -5.42 -2.20
C GLY A 24 -10.25 -6.13 -2.02
N TYR A 25 -9.14 -5.40 -2.01
CA TYR A 25 -7.88 -5.93 -1.53
C TYR A 25 -7.87 -6.03 0.00
N LYS A 26 -7.08 -6.97 0.53
CA LYS A 26 -6.94 -7.26 1.95
C LYS A 26 -5.48 -7.25 2.37
N ASP A 27 -5.23 -7.35 3.68
CA ASP A 27 -3.88 -7.39 4.27
C ASP A 27 -2.99 -6.20 3.87
N ILE A 28 -3.61 -5.01 3.78
CA ILE A 28 -2.95 -3.80 3.31
C ILE A 28 -1.94 -3.30 4.35
N LYS A 29 -0.70 -3.04 3.92
CA LYS A 29 0.37 -2.52 4.79
C LYS A 29 1.13 -1.40 4.08
N VAL A 30 1.56 -0.40 4.85
CA VAL A 30 2.38 0.72 4.40
C VAL A 30 3.74 0.62 5.06
N TYR A 31 4.80 0.67 4.25
CA TYR A 31 6.18 0.58 4.68
C TYR A 31 6.89 1.90 4.42
N LYS A 32 7.71 2.28 5.40
CA LYS A 32 8.55 3.48 5.33
C LYS A 32 9.91 3.14 4.73
N ASP A 33 10.49 4.08 4.00
CA ASP A 33 11.90 4.04 3.61
C ASP A 33 12.83 4.39 4.78
N LEU A 34 14.15 4.34 4.55
CA LEU A 34 15.16 4.67 5.56
C LEU A 34 15.08 6.12 6.06
N SER A 35 14.45 7.02 5.29
CA SER A 35 14.22 8.41 5.68
C SER A 35 12.90 8.61 6.42
N GLY A 36 12.14 7.54 6.67
CA GLY A 36 10.87 7.57 7.41
C GLY A 36 9.65 7.95 6.57
N ASN A 37 9.80 8.10 5.26
CA ASN A 37 8.71 8.43 4.35
C ASN A 37 7.95 7.18 3.94
N ASP A 38 6.63 7.26 3.81
CA ASP A 38 5.85 6.17 3.26
C ASP A 38 6.30 5.93 1.81
N ARG A 39 6.58 4.67 1.46
CA ARG A 39 7.22 4.36 0.17
C ARG A 39 6.64 3.14 -0.52
N VAL A 40 6.24 2.12 0.23
CA VAL A 40 5.71 0.89 -0.37
C VAL A 40 4.38 0.54 0.28
N VAL A 41 3.38 0.24 -0.55
CA VAL A 41 2.13 -0.37 -0.12
C VAL A 41 2.07 -1.80 -0.62
N THR A 42 1.71 -2.74 0.26
CA THR A 42 1.46 -4.14 -0.11
C THR A 42 0.01 -4.49 0.13
N ALA A 43 -0.59 -5.30 -0.73
CA ALA A 43 -1.93 -5.82 -0.51
C ALA A 43 -2.15 -7.18 -1.20
N GLY A 44 -3.00 -8.02 -0.60
CA GLY A 44 -3.40 -9.32 -1.13
C GLY A 44 -4.79 -9.30 -1.75
N LYS A 45 -5.04 -10.15 -2.75
CA LYS A 45 -6.38 -10.43 -3.29
C LYS A 45 -6.49 -11.89 -3.69
N GLU A 46 -7.63 -12.50 -3.37
CA GLU A 46 -7.94 -13.87 -3.80
C GLU A 46 -8.04 -13.96 -5.31
#